data_AF-A0A8S9ZBY7-F1
#
_entry.id   AF-A0A8S9ZBY7-F1
#
_cell.length_a   1.000
_cell.length_b   1.000
_cell.length_c   1.000
_cell.angle_alpha   90.00
_cell.angle_beta   90.00
_cell.angle_gamma   90.00
#
_symmetry.space_group_name_H-M   'P 1'
#
loop_
_entity.id
_entity.type
_entity.pdbx_description
1 polymer ?
#
loop_
_entity_poly.entity_id
_entity_poly.type
_entity_poly.pdbx_seq_one_letter_code
_entity_poly.pdbx_strand_id
1 'polypeptide(L)'
;MAPLTQAEVDGVVTELGPFLTSEDKKIDLGLGAYRALLCAKPEYIQMFTKLQGLTVDNVFQSEGIKYYAKTLVEDLVKMLMAAAQDDEMQKVLVHSGHQHTSRKVNKQQFMSGESIFIDYFNGTLCKPENKTAMEKFLKHAFPVIANNI
;
A
#
# COMPACT_ATOMS: atom_id res chain seq x y z
N MET A 1 5.42 16.25 -11.45
CA MET A 1 4.25 15.88 -12.26
C MET A 1 3.48 14.79 -11.55
N ALA A 2 2.26 15.12 -11.17
CA ALA A 2 1.27 14.24 -10.61
C ALA A 2 1.08 13.03 -11.55
N PRO A 3 1.08 11.81 -11.02
CA PRO A 3 0.93 10.62 -11.84
C PRO A 3 -0.48 10.52 -12.42
N LEU A 4 -1.51 11.06 -11.77
CA LEU A 4 -2.91 10.88 -12.17
C LEU A 4 -3.60 12.21 -12.49
N THR A 5 -4.69 12.13 -13.25
CA THR A 5 -5.73 13.15 -13.36
C THR A 5 -6.73 13.01 -12.21
N GLN A 6 -7.51 14.05 -11.93
CA GLN A 6 -8.56 13.96 -10.90
C GLN A 6 -9.61 12.89 -11.24
N ALA A 7 -9.95 12.71 -12.52
CA ALA A 7 -10.89 11.67 -12.94
C ALA A 7 -10.36 10.24 -12.70
N GLU A 8 -9.05 10.01 -12.90
CA GLU A 8 -8.41 8.73 -12.55
C GLU A 8 -8.43 8.49 -11.04
N VAL A 9 -8.16 9.53 -10.23
CA VAL A 9 -8.26 9.44 -8.75
C VAL A 9 -9.68 9.08 -8.32
N ASP A 10 -10.69 9.83 -8.79
CA ASP A 10 -12.09 9.62 -8.44
C ASP A 10 -12.57 8.23 -8.86
N GLY A 11 -12.14 7.75 -10.03
CA GLY A 11 -12.45 6.42 -10.55
C GLY A 11 -11.94 5.31 -9.65
N VAL A 12 -10.65 5.36 -9.27
CA VAL A 12 -10.03 4.36 -8.38
C VAL A 12 -10.64 4.40 -6.99
N VAL A 13 -10.78 5.59 -6.40
CA VAL A 13 -11.33 5.76 -5.05
C VAL A 13 -12.77 5.29 -4.98
N THR A 14 -13.57 5.50 -6.03
CA THR A 14 -14.95 5.00 -6.11
C THR A 14 -15.00 3.47 -6.05
N GLU A 15 -14.12 2.76 -6.77
CA GLU A 15 -14.06 1.30 -6.73
C GLU A 15 -13.55 0.75 -5.41
N LEU A 16 -12.64 1.48 -4.74
CA LEU A 16 -12.20 1.14 -3.39
C LEU A 16 -13.27 1.45 -2.33
N GLY A 17 -14.20 2.37 -2.61
CA GLY A 17 -15.23 2.86 -1.68
C GLY A 17 -15.93 1.77 -0.84
N PRO A 18 -16.42 0.67 -1.43
CA PRO A 18 -17.04 -0.44 -0.69
C PRO A 18 -16.15 -1.08 0.39
N PHE A 19 -14.83 -1.02 0.23
CA PHE A 19 -13.83 -1.52 1.19
C PHE A 19 -13.45 -0.48 2.26
N LEU A 20 -13.81 0.79 2.05
CA LEU A 20 -13.43 1.89 2.94
C LEU A 20 -14.56 2.30 3.91
N THR A 21 -15.73 1.65 3.83
CA THR A 21 -16.95 2.05 4.56
C THR A 21 -16.90 1.80 6.06
N SER A 22 -16.01 0.94 6.54
CA SER A 22 -15.83 0.64 7.97
C SER A 22 -14.39 0.24 8.28
N GLU A 23 -14.04 0.23 9.56
CA GLU A 23 -12.71 -0.20 10.00
C GLU A 23 -12.43 -1.66 9.61
N ASP A 24 -13.37 -2.57 9.85
CA ASP A 24 -13.21 -4.00 9.51
C ASP A 24 -12.92 -4.20 8.02
N LYS A 25 -13.62 -3.49 7.13
CA LYS A 25 -13.38 -3.63 5.68
C LYS A 25 -12.04 -3.06 5.24
N LYS A 26 -11.57 -1.98 5.87
CA LYS A 26 -10.22 -1.45 5.63
C LYS A 26 -9.17 -2.46 6.07
N ILE A 27 -9.40 -3.10 7.22
CA ILE A 27 -8.54 -4.17 7.72
C ILE A 27 -8.54 -5.33 6.70
N ASP A 28 -9.69 -5.78 6.21
CA ASP A 28 -9.76 -6.87 5.23
C ASP A 28 -8.99 -6.57 3.93
N LEU A 29 -9.13 -5.34 3.39
CA LEU A 29 -8.38 -4.89 2.23
C LEU A 29 -6.86 -4.89 2.51
N GLY A 30 -6.44 -4.32 3.65
CA GLY A 30 -5.04 -4.30 4.03
C GLY A 30 -4.47 -5.71 4.30
N LEU A 31 -5.27 -6.60 4.89
CA LEU A 31 -4.90 -8.00 5.12
C LEU A 31 -4.70 -8.75 3.80
N GLY A 32 -5.50 -8.46 2.78
CA GLY A 32 -5.29 -9.00 1.43
C GLY A 32 -3.94 -8.59 0.86
N ALA A 33 -3.58 -7.30 0.95
CA ALA A 33 -2.29 -6.79 0.49
C ALA A 33 -1.11 -7.41 1.28
N TYR A 34 -1.20 -7.46 2.62
CA TYR A 34 -0.18 -8.10 3.44
C TYR A 34 -0.11 -9.61 3.21
N ARG A 35 -1.22 -10.28 2.91
CA ARG A 35 -1.21 -11.70 2.55
C ARG A 35 -0.45 -11.93 1.26
N ALA A 36 -0.68 -11.11 0.23
CA ALA A 36 0.09 -11.17 -1.00
C ALA A 36 1.59 -10.96 -0.72
N LEU A 37 1.96 -9.93 0.04
CA LEU A 37 3.35 -9.62 0.38
C LEU A 37 4.03 -10.72 1.20
N LEU A 38 3.44 -11.11 2.33
CA LEU A 38 4.08 -11.98 3.31
C LEU A 38 4.04 -13.45 2.90
N CYS A 39 3.15 -13.87 2.00
CA CYS A 39 3.26 -15.18 1.35
C CYS A 39 4.39 -15.20 0.31
N ALA A 40 4.58 -14.11 -0.44
CA ALA A 40 5.66 -14.01 -1.43
C ALA A 40 7.04 -13.77 -0.80
N LYS A 41 7.07 -13.09 0.35
CA LYS A 41 8.27 -12.71 1.11
C LYS A 41 8.09 -13.01 2.61
N PRO A 42 8.03 -14.29 3.03
CA PRO A 42 7.82 -14.65 4.43
C PRO A 42 8.87 -14.06 5.37
N GLU A 43 10.09 -13.83 4.88
CA GLU A 43 11.18 -13.20 5.62
C GLU A 43 10.88 -11.76 6.06
N TYR A 44 9.90 -11.08 5.43
CA TYR A 44 9.52 -9.71 5.79
C TYR A 44 8.70 -9.64 7.08
N ILE A 45 8.11 -10.74 7.54
CA ILE A 45 7.33 -10.78 8.79
C ILE A 45 8.17 -10.24 9.96
N GLN A 46 9.44 -10.64 10.04
CA GLN A 46 10.35 -10.23 11.12
C GLN A 46 10.87 -8.79 10.98
N MET A 47 10.45 -8.04 9.96
CA MET A 47 10.72 -6.60 9.85
C MET A 47 9.71 -5.77 10.64
N PHE A 48 8.54 -6.33 10.93
CA PHE A 48 7.46 -5.65 11.65
C PHE A 48 7.56 -5.93 13.14
N THR A 49 7.61 -4.87 13.94
CA THR A 49 7.82 -4.98 15.40
C THR A 49 6.68 -5.72 16.09
N LYS A 50 5.44 -5.56 15.63
CA LYS A 50 4.27 -6.27 16.21
C LYS A 50 4.09 -7.70 15.68
N LEU A 51 4.94 -8.17 14.77
CA LEU A 51 4.86 -9.52 14.18
C LEU A 51 6.07 -10.41 14.54
N GLN A 52 6.95 -9.95 15.45
CA GLN A 52 8.11 -10.73 15.85
C GLN A 52 7.68 -12.11 16.40
N GLY A 53 8.37 -13.16 15.95
CA GLY A 53 8.07 -14.54 16.36
C GLY A 53 6.88 -15.19 15.63
N LEU A 54 6.17 -14.46 14.77
CA LEU A 54 5.11 -15.02 13.93
C LEU A 54 5.67 -15.62 12.63
N THR A 55 4.91 -16.51 12.02
CA THR A 55 5.21 -17.15 10.73
C THR A 55 4.04 -16.96 9.77
N VAL A 56 4.22 -17.32 8.50
CA VAL A 56 3.14 -17.19 7.50
C VAL A 56 1.87 -17.98 7.90
N ASP A 57 2.02 -19.05 8.69
CA ASP A 57 0.93 -19.90 9.15
C ASP A 57 0.00 -19.22 10.16
N ASN A 58 0.53 -18.27 10.96
CA ASN A 58 -0.22 -17.66 12.06
C ASN A 58 -0.29 -16.13 12.01
N VAL A 59 0.53 -15.45 11.20
CA VAL A 59 0.63 -13.99 11.16
C VAL A 59 -0.72 -13.33 10.85
N PHE A 60 -1.52 -13.93 9.98
CA PHE A 60 -2.81 -13.39 9.53
C PHE A 60 -3.93 -13.45 10.58
N GLN A 61 -3.69 -14.11 11.72
CA GLN A 61 -4.63 -14.18 12.84
C GLN A 61 -4.28 -13.17 13.95
N SER A 62 -3.13 -12.48 13.83
CA SER A 62 -2.61 -11.61 14.88
C SER A 62 -3.25 -10.21 14.90
N GLU A 63 -3.37 -9.60 16.07
CA GLU A 63 -3.77 -8.19 16.20
C GLU A 63 -2.72 -7.24 15.59
N GLY A 64 -1.45 -7.65 15.60
CA GLY A 64 -0.36 -6.90 15.00
C GLY A 64 -0.58 -6.67 13.50
N ILE A 65 -1.03 -7.69 12.75
CA ILE A 65 -1.24 -7.54 11.32
C ILE A 65 -2.47 -6.68 11.01
N LYS A 66 -3.51 -6.72 11.84
CA LYS A 66 -4.71 -5.88 11.69
C LYS A 66 -4.37 -4.40 11.83
N TYR A 67 -3.51 -4.07 12.81
CA TYR A 67 -2.97 -2.72 12.96
C TYR A 67 -2.28 -2.24 11.68
N TYR A 68 -1.34 -3.04 11.15
CA TYR A 68 -0.60 -2.66 9.95
C TYR A 68 -1.50 -2.59 8.70
N ALA A 69 -2.44 -3.52 8.56
CA ALA A 69 -3.43 -3.55 7.48
C ALA A 69 -4.23 -2.26 7.42
N LYS A 70 -4.77 -1.80 8.57
CA LYS A 70 -5.48 -0.53 8.67
C LYS A 70 -4.59 0.64 8.26
N THR A 71 -3.39 0.76 8.86
CA THR A 71 -2.49 1.89 8.57
C THR A 71 -2.07 1.93 7.10
N LEU A 72 -1.86 0.77 6.48
CA LEU A 72 -1.52 0.68 5.06
C LEU A 72 -2.63 1.24 4.18
N VAL A 73 -3.88 0.86 4.44
CA VAL A 73 -5.03 1.33 3.65
C VAL A 73 -5.27 2.82 3.85
N GLU A 74 -5.13 3.32 5.08
CA GLU A 74 -5.28 4.75 5.37
C GLU A 74 -4.21 5.60 4.65
N ASP A 75 -2.96 5.18 4.70
CA ASP A 75 -1.85 5.86 4.01
C ASP A 75 -1.99 5.76 2.49
N LEU A 76 -2.39 4.60 1.95
CA LEU A 76 -2.63 4.41 0.52
C LEU A 76 -3.72 5.35 0.01
N VAL A 77 -4.86 5.44 0.70
CA VAL A 77 -5.97 6.32 0.30
C VAL A 77 -5.53 7.78 0.37
N LYS A 78 -4.78 8.17 1.40
CA LYS A 78 -4.22 9.52 1.50
C LYS A 78 -3.32 9.86 0.30
N MET A 79 -2.45 8.94 -0.11
CA MET A 79 -1.60 9.11 -1.29
C MET A 79 -2.41 9.18 -2.58
N LEU A 80 -3.41 8.30 -2.75
CA LEU A 80 -4.30 8.30 -3.92
C LEU A 80 -5.05 9.63 -4.05
N MET A 81 -5.57 10.16 -2.95
CA MET A 81 -6.26 11.46 -2.97
C MET A 81 -5.37 12.63 -3.35
N ALA A 82 -4.07 12.53 -3.08
CA ALA A 82 -3.07 13.51 -3.48
C ALA A 82 -2.55 13.31 -4.92
N ALA A 83 -2.82 12.16 -5.55
CA ALA A 83 -2.14 11.73 -6.78
C ALA A 83 -2.42 12.57 -8.03
N ALA A 84 -3.38 13.51 -7.97
CA ALA A 84 -3.64 14.52 -9.00
C ALA A 84 -3.01 15.89 -8.70
N GLN A 85 -2.27 16.02 -7.60
CA GLN A 85 -1.72 17.28 -7.09
C GLN A 85 -0.21 17.12 -6.87
N ASP A 86 0.62 17.68 -7.76
CA ASP A 86 2.08 17.53 -7.74
C ASP A 86 2.72 17.72 -6.36
N ASP A 87 2.54 18.90 -5.77
CA ASP A 87 3.21 19.30 -4.53
C ASP A 87 2.70 18.52 -3.32
N GLU A 88 1.40 18.24 -3.27
CA GLU A 88 0.81 17.49 -2.16
C GLU A 88 1.21 16.01 -2.24
N MET A 89 1.19 15.42 -3.44
CA MET A 89 1.66 14.05 -3.66
C MET A 89 3.11 13.89 -3.21
N GLN A 90 4.00 14.80 -3.64
CA GLN A 90 5.40 14.75 -3.26
C GLN A 90 5.58 14.78 -1.73
N LYS A 91 4.86 15.66 -1.04
CA LYS A 91 4.91 15.76 0.43
C LYS A 91 4.46 14.46 1.11
N VAL A 92 3.32 13.91 0.67
CA VAL A 92 2.76 12.68 1.27
C VAL A 92 3.69 11.48 1.03
N LEU A 93 4.26 11.34 -0.16
CA LEU A 93 5.18 10.25 -0.49
C LEU A 93 6.51 10.36 0.26
N VAL A 94 7.11 11.55 0.35
CA VAL A 94 8.34 11.77 1.13
C VAL A 94 8.10 11.48 2.61
N HIS A 95 6.96 11.93 3.16
CA HIS A 95 6.58 11.62 4.54
C HIS A 95 6.50 10.10 4.76
N SER A 96 5.87 9.37 3.85
CA SER A 96 5.81 7.89 3.90
C SER A 96 7.20 7.26 3.85
N GLY A 97 8.10 7.75 2.99
CA GLY A 97 9.51 7.31 2.96
C GLY A 97 10.18 7.45 4.33
N HIS A 98 10.06 8.63 4.94
CA HIS A 98 10.64 8.88 6.25
C HIS A 98 10.10 7.96 7.36
N GLN A 99 8.86 7.50 7.26
CA GLN A 99 8.33 6.53 8.22
C GLN A 99 9.04 5.17 8.14
N HIS A 100 9.69 4.85 7.01
CA HIS A 100 10.44 3.61 6.82
C HIS A 100 11.92 3.72 7.20
N THR A 101 12.50 4.93 7.32
CA THR A 101 13.91 5.14 7.67
C THR A 101 14.35 4.51 8.99
N SER A 102 13.43 4.42 9.96
CA SER A 102 13.67 3.80 11.28
C SER A 102 13.29 2.33 11.35
N ARG A 103 12.87 1.74 10.21
CA ARG A 103 12.41 0.34 10.12
C ARG A 103 13.53 -0.56 9.58
N LYS A 104 13.32 -1.88 9.66
CA LYS A 104 14.30 -2.89 9.20
C LYS A 104 14.28 -3.13 7.69
N VAL A 105 13.51 -2.36 6.92
CA VAL A 105 13.35 -2.53 5.46
C VAL A 105 14.31 -1.59 4.74
N ASN A 106 15.04 -2.12 3.75
CA ASN A 106 15.86 -1.29 2.87
C ASN A 106 15.14 -0.95 1.56
N LYS A 107 15.72 -0.03 0.77
CA LYS A 107 15.20 0.39 -0.53
C LYS A 107 14.84 -0.77 -1.47
N GLN A 108 15.72 -1.76 -1.63
CA GLN A 108 15.50 -2.88 -2.53
C GLN A 108 14.35 -3.77 -2.05
N GLN A 109 14.27 -4.01 -0.74
CA GLN A 109 13.20 -4.80 -0.13
C GLN A 109 11.84 -4.10 -0.27
N PHE A 110 11.81 -2.78 -0.03
CA PHE A 110 10.60 -1.98 -0.24
C PHE A 110 10.15 -2.05 -1.71
N MET A 111 11.06 -1.81 -2.66
CA MET A 111 10.77 -1.88 -4.09
C MET A 111 10.29 -3.26 -4.55
N SER A 112 10.71 -4.35 -3.88
CA SER A 112 10.23 -5.69 -4.24
C SER A 112 8.73 -5.90 -3.99
N GLY A 113 8.10 -5.03 -3.20
CA GLY A 113 6.65 -5.00 -3.01
C GLY A 113 5.87 -4.40 -4.18
N GLU A 114 6.51 -3.65 -5.08
CA GLU A 114 5.82 -2.88 -6.12
C GLU A 114 4.92 -3.77 -6.99
N SER A 115 5.48 -4.82 -7.60
CA SER A 115 4.71 -5.72 -8.47
C SER A 115 3.64 -6.49 -7.69
N ILE A 116 3.93 -6.88 -6.45
CA ILE A 116 2.98 -7.61 -5.60
C ILE A 116 1.75 -6.76 -5.29
N PHE A 117 1.97 -5.47 -4.98
CA PHE A 117 0.88 -4.53 -4.71
C PHE A 117 0.09 -4.20 -5.98
N ILE A 118 0.78 -4.01 -7.11
CA ILE A 118 0.12 -3.83 -8.42
C ILE A 118 -0.81 -5.01 -8.72
N ASP A 119 -0.30 -6.25 -8.61
CA ASP A 119 -1.08 -7.45 -8.89
C ASP A 119 -2.29 -7.57 -7.95
N TYR A 120 -2.09 -7.31 -6.66
CA TYR A 120 -3.16 -7.35 -5.67
C TYR A 120 -4.28 -6.34 -5.99
N PHE A 121 -3.94 -5.06 -6.22
CA PHE A 121 -4.95 -4.05 -6.49
C PHE A 121 -5.58 -4.19 -7.87
N ASN A 122 -4.83 -4.67 -8.88
CA ASN A 122 -5.40 -5.00 -10.19
C ASN A 122 -6.39 -6.18 -10.11
N GLY A 123 -6.19 -7.11 -9.18
CA GLY A 123 -7.16 -8.17 -8.87
C GLY A 123 -8.37 -7.66 -8.06
N THR A 124 -8.22 -6.56 -7.35
CA THR A 124 -9.28 -5.95 -6.52
C THR A 124 -10.21 -5.03 -7.33
N LEU A 125 -9.65 -4.29 -8.27
CA LEU A 125 -10.39 -3.38 -9.15
C LEU A 125 -11.06 -4.14 -10.30
N CYS A 126 -12.20 -3.63 -10.77
CA CYS A 126 -12.98 -4.19 -11.88
C CYS A 126 -12.69 -3.49 -13.19
N LYS A 127 -12.66 -2.15 -13.23
CA LYS A 127 -12.57 -1.40 -14.49
C LYS A 127 -11.13 -1.35 -15.03
N PRO A 128 -10.89 -1.68 -16.31
CA PRO A 128 -9.54 -1.65 -16.91
C PRO A 128 -8.82 -0.30 -16.78
N GLU A 129 -9.55 0.80 -16.92
CA GLU A 129 -9.01 2.16 -16.77
C GLU A 129 -8.51 2.43 -15.34
N ASN A 130 -9.22 1.91 -14.33
CA ASN A 130 -8.84 2.08 -12.93
C ASN A 130 -7.66 1.18 -12.55
N LYS A 131 -7.54 -0.02 -13.13
CA LYS A 131 -6.34 -0.86 -13.01
C LYS A 131 -5.11 -0.14 -13.57
N THR A 132 -5.26 0.45 -14.76
CA THR A 132 -4.20 1.23 -15.41
C THR A 132 -3.79 2.43 -14.56
N ALA A 133 -4.76 3.15 -13.99
CA ALA A 133 -4.51 4.27 -13.09
C ALA A 133 -3.80 3.83 -11.80
N MET A 134 -4.25 2.75 -11.16
CA MET A 134 -3.62 2.20 -9.96
C MET A 134 -2.17 1.79 -10.23
N GLU A 135 -1.91 1.08 -11.32
CA GLU A 135 -0.56 0.68 -11.70
C GLU A 135 0.36 1.89 -11.94
N LYS A 136 -0.13 2.89 -12.68
CA LYS A 136 0.57 4.16 -12.92
C LYS A 136 0.90 4.88 -11.61
N PHE A 137 -0.05 4.93 -10.68
CA PHE A 137 0.14 5.51 -9.35
C PHE A 137 1.20 4.74 -8.55
N LEU A 138 1.12 3.41 -8.46
CA LEU A 138 2.06 2.61 -7.68
C LEU A 138 3.48 2.70 -8.25
N LYS A 139 3.63 2.60 -9.59
CA LYS A 139 4.93 2.78 -10.28
C LYS A 139 5.55 4.15 -10.09
N HIS A 140 4.74 5.16 -9.79
CA HIS A 140 5.23 6.49 -9.43
C HIS A 140 5.58 6.58 -7.93
N ALA A 141 4.69 6.09 -7.07
CA ALA A 141 4.80 6.21 -5.62
C ALA A 141 5.98 5.41 -5.05
N PHE A 142 6.16 4.16 -5.49
CA PHE A 142 7.18 3.25 -4.95
C PHE A 142 8.60 3.83 -5.05
N PRO A 143 9.10 4.26 -6.22
CA PRO A 143 10.43 4.85 -6.33
C PRO A 143 10.63 6.09 -5.46
N VAL A 144 9.62 6.96 -5.37
CA VAL A 144 9.71 8.18 -4.55
C VAL A 144 9.81 7.83 -3.07
N ILE A 145 8.96 6.95 -2.56
CA ILE A 145 9.02 6.48 -1.17
C ILE A 145 10.37 5.82 -0.91
N ALA A 146 10.79 4.90 -1.79
CA ALA A 146 12.01 4.11 -1.64
C ALA A 146 13.30 4.96 -1.67
N ASN A 147 13.28 6.11 -2.37
CA ASN A 147 14.38 7.08 -2.37
C ASN A 147 14.48 7.92 -1.08
N ASN A 148 13.48 7.84 -0.21
CA ASN A 148 13.41 8.56 1.07
C ASN A 148 13.37 7.62 2.28
N ILE A 149 13.80 6.35 2.10
CA ILE A 149 14.03 5.35 3.16
C ILE A 149 15.47 5.44 3.66
#